data_AF-A0A8J2RW26-F1
#
_entry.id   AF-A0A8J2RW26-F1
#
_cell.length_a   1.000
_cell.length_b   1.000
_cell.length_c   1.000
_cell.angle_alpha   90.00
_cell.angle_beta   90.00
_cell.angle_gamma   90.00
#
_symmetry.space_group_name_H-M   'P 1'
#
loop_
_entity.id
_entity.type
_entity.pdbx_description
1 polymer ?
#
loop_
_entity_poly.entity_id
_entity_poly.type
_entity_poly.pdbx_seq_one_letter_code
_entity_poly.pdbx_strand_id
1 'polypeptide(L)'
;MKQVPAISLAYEAAKFDTMKRRPCNAQIDKLVNDNGFTDFHVLWSNRYDASFSWFLHLFCDYGAENGLWPKYLFDLLKRWDSKAINDLLDSFGHGLMNIENN
;
A
#
# COMPACT_ATOMS: atom_id res chain seq x y z
N MET A 1 -6.99 -14.83 5.49
CA MET A 1 -6.60 -16.10 4.84
C MET A 1 -5.85 -15.79 3.54
N LYS A 2 -4.52 -15.92 3.53
CA LYS A 2 -3.66 -15.61 2.36
C LYS A 2 -3.26 -16.87 1.56
N GLN A 3 -3.85 -18.03 1.87
CA GLN A 3 -3.31 -19.34 1.47
C GLN A 3 -3.87 -19.89 0.14
N VAL A 4 -5.04 -19.43 -0.31
CA VAL A 4 -5.67 -19.93 -1.54
C VAL A 4 -4.86 -19.66 -2.82
N PRO A 5 -4.28 -18.46 -3.07
CA PRO A 5 -3.64 -18.17 -4.36
C PRO A 5 -2.34 -18.94 -4.61
N ALA A 6 -1.61 -19.32 -3.56
CA ALA A 6 -0.39 -20.12 -3.70
C ALA A 6 -0.70 -21.59 -4.04
N ILE A 7 -1.77 -22.13 -3.45
CA ILE A 7 -2.21 -23.52 -3.68
C ILE A 7 -2.79 -23.66 -5.09
N SER A 8 -3.54 -22.67 -5.58
CA SER A 8 -4.05 -22.68 -6.95
C SER A 8 -2.95 -22.67 -8.01
N LEU A 9 -1.77 -22.10 -7.70
CA LEU A 9 -0.64 -22.08 -8.63
C LEU A 9 -0.09 -23.49 -8.92
N ALA A 10 -0.22 -24.42 -7.98
CA ALA A 10 0.18 -25.81 -8.19
C ALA A 10 -0.68 -26.55 -9.22
N TYR A 11 -1.87 -26.03 -9.54
CA TYR A 11 -2.80 -26.62 -10.51
C TYR A 11 -2.66 -26.02 -11.92
N GLU A 12 -1.64 -25.19 -12.19
CA GLU A 12 -1.39 -24.64 -13.52
C GLU A 12 -0.90 -25.73 -14.50
N ALA A 13 -1.43 -25.73 -15.73
CA ALA A 13 -0.98 -26.65 -16.77
C ALA A 13 0.48 -26.41 -17.17
N ALA A 14 1.15 -27.45 -17.67
CA ALA A 14 2.52 -27.32 -18.13
C ALA A 14 2.64 -26.28 -19.25
N LYS A 15 3.42 -25.22 -19.02
CA LYS A 15 3.63 -24.13 -19.99
C LYS A 15 4.40 -24.56 -21.24
N PHE A 16 5.11 -25.68 -21.17
CA PHE A 16 5.91 -26.23 -22.25
C PHE A 16 5.90 -27.75 -22.19
N ASP A 17 6.20 -28.40 -23.32
CA ASP A 17 6.35 -29.85 -23.42
C ASP A 17 7.53 -30.33 -22.55
N THR A 18 7.23 -30.72 -21.32
CA THR A 18 8.21 -31.19 -20.34
C THR A 18 8.80 -32.55 -20.73
N MET A 19 8.08 -33.34 -21.53
CA MET A 19 8.49 -34.70 -21.89
C MET A 19 9.61 -34.75 -22.93
N LYS A 20 9.83 -33.65 -23.68
CA LYS A 20 10.94 -33.52 -24.65
C LYS A 20 12.20 -32.87 -24.08
N ARG A 21 12.15 -32.40 -22.83
CA ARG A 21 13.30 -31.73 -22.20
C ARG A 21 14.28 -32.76 -21.63
N ARG A 22 15.57 -32.40 -21.61
CA ARG A 22 16.60 -33.18 -20.92
C ARG A 22 16.36 -33.13 -19.40
N PRO A 23 16.74 -34.17 -18.64
CA PRO A 23 16.59 -34.17 -17.18
C PRO A 23 17.39 -33.01 -16.55
N CYS A 24 16.82 -32.37 -15.52
CA CYS A 24 17.46 -31.24 -14.83
C CYS A 24 18.80 -31.63 -14.23
N ASN A 25 19.76 -30.69 -14.27
CA ASN A 25 21.01 -30.80 -13.53
C ASN A 25 20.87 -30.12 -12.16
N ALA A 26 20.90 -30.91 -11.08
CA ALA A 26 20.69 -30.43 -9.71
C ALA A 26 21.69 -29.36 -9.23
N GLN A 27 22.87 -29.24 -9.85
CA GLN A 27 23.88 -28.26 -9.45
C GLN A 27 23.68 -26.89 -10.11
N ILE A 28 23.10 -26.86 -11.31
CA ILE A 28 22.97 -25.66 -12.14
C ILE A 28 21.53 -25.14 -12.09
N ASP A 29 20.55 -26.03 -12.24
CA ASP A 29 19.13 -25.68 -12.32
C ASP A 29 18.47 -25.78 -10.94
N LYS A 30 18.76 -24.80 -10.08
CA LYS A 30 18.14 -24.69 -8.74
C LYS A 30 16.70 -24.19 -8.84
N LEU A 31 15.83 -24.69 -7.95
CA LEU A 31 14.42 -24.25 -7.84
C LEU A 31 14.30 -22.75 -7.52
N VAL A 32 15.23 -22.21 -6.74
CA VAL A 32 15.35 -20.80 -6.45
C VAL A 32 16.76 -20.38 -6.84
N ASN A 33 16.85 -19.53 -7.85
CA ASN A 33 18.10 -18.93 -8.31
C ASN A 33 18.15 -17.46 -7.86
N ASP A 34 19.34 -16.88 -7.74
CA ASP A 34 19.51 -15.49 -7.31
C ASP A 34 18.81 -14.52 -8.29
N ASN A 35 18.91 -14.80 -9.59
CA ASN A 35 18.18 -14.04 -10.62
C ASN A 35 16.65 -14.28 -10.56
N GLY A 36 16.21 -15.48 -10.17
CA GLY A 36 14.78 -15.76 -10.01
C GLY A 36 14.18 -15.05 -8.80
N PHE A 37 14.97 -14.88 -7.74
CA PHE A 37 14.59 -14.10 -6.57
C PHE A 37 14.51 -12.61 -6.89
N THR A 38 15.47 -12.06 -7.65
CA THR A 38 15.40 -10.66 -8.10
C THR A 38 14.22 -10.41 -9.01
N ASP A 39 13.95 -11.31 -9.96
CA ASP A 39 12.82 -11.16 -10.88
C ASP A 39 11.48 -11.22 -10.14
N PHE A 40 11.35 -12.14 -9.17
CA PHE A 40 10.17 -12.22 -8.30
C PHE A 40 9.98 -10.93 -7.50
N HIS A 41 11.04 -10.39 -6.90
CA HIS A 41 10.97 -9.12 -6.16
C HIS A 41 10.61 -7.94 -7.04
N VAL A 42 11.18 -7.82 -8.23
CA VAL A 42 10.87 -6.73 -9.17
C VAL A 42 9.41 -6.82 -9.62
N LEU A 43 8.95 -8.00 -10.05
CA LEU A 43 7.56 -8.25 -10.47
C LEU A 43 6.55 -8.00 -9.36
N TRP A 44 6.86 -8.38 -8.11
CA TRP A 44 6.00 -8.12 -6.96
C TRP A 44 6.02 -6.67 -6.51
N SER A 45 7.16 -6.00 -6.62
CA SER A 45 7.26 -4.62 -6.16
C SER A 45 6.50 -3.68 -7.09
N ASN A 46 6.50 -3.91 -8.41
CA ASN A 46 5.66 -3.18 -9.40
C ASN A 46 4.16 -3.14 -9.06
N ARG A 47 3.71 -3.96 -8.10
CA ARG A 47 2.43 -3.88 -7.40
C ARG A 47 2.37 -2.72 -6.38
N TYR A 48 3.12 -1.63 -6.58
CA TYR A 48 3.24 -0.48 -5.67
C TYR A 48 1.93 0.30 -5.46
N ASP A 49 0.91 0.05 -6.29
CA ASP A 49 -0.18 1.00 -6.51
C ASP A 49 -1.42 0.81 -5.61
N ALA A 50 -1.23 0.31 -4.39
CA ALA A 50 -2.30 0.27 -3.39
C ALA A 50 -2.11 1.36 -2.31
N SER A 51 -0.88 1.52 -1.81
CA SER A 51 -0.58 2.52 -0.78
C SER A 51 -0.59 3.95 -1.33
N PHE A 52 -0.19 4.13 -2.59
CA PHE A 52 -0.22 5.45 -3.25
C PHE A 52 -1.66 5.89 -3.54
N SER A 53 -2.50 4.98 -4.06
CA SER A 53 -3.93 5.21 -4.26
C SER A 53 -4.67 5.52 -2.95
N TRP A 54 -4.40 4.76 -1.88
CA TRP A 54 -4.93 5.05 -0.54
C TRP A 54 -4.52 6.44 -0.02
N PHE A 55 -3.26 6.80 -0.17
CA PHE A 55 -2.74 8.11 0.25
C PHE A 55 -3.44 9.24 -0.51
N LEU A 56 -3.53 9.16 -1.83
CA LEU A 56 -4.23 10.16 -2.65
C LEU A 56 -5.70 10.31 -2.25
N HIS A 57 -6.42 9.20 -2.06
CA HIS A 57 -7.83 9.24 -1.68
C HIS A 57 -8.05 9.91 -0.31
N LEU A 58 -7.23 9.58 0.68
CA LEU A 58 -7.30 10.20 2.00
C LEU A 58 -7.01 11.71 1.96
N PHE A 59 -5.97 12.13 1.24
CA PHE A 59 -5.48 13.51 1.29
C PHE A 59 -6.17 14.45 0.30
N CYS A 60 -6.57 13.95 -0.87
CA CYS A 60 -7.19 14.76 -1.92
C CYS A 60 -8.71 14.71 -1.88
N ASP A 61 -9.32 13.53 -1.72
CA ASP A 61 -10.78 13.41 -1.76
C ASP A 61 -11.37 13.69 -0.38
N TYR A 62 -11.04 12.87 0.61
CA TYR A 62 -11.55 13.01 1.98
C TYR A 62 -11.04 14.29 2.66
N GLY A 63 -9.79 14.67 2.40
CA GLY A 63 -9.21 15.93 2.87
C GLY A 63 -9.89 17.16 2.28
N ALA A 64 -10.21 17.18 0.97
CA ALA A 64 -10.85 18.34 0.36
C ALA A 64 -12.31 18.52 0.84
N GLU A 65 -13.04 17.43 1.03
CA GLU A 65 -14.42 17.46 1.55
C GLU A 65 -14.48 17.99 2.99
N ASN A 66 -13.50 17.64 3.82
CA ASN A 66 -13.39 18.09 5.21
C ASN A 66 -12.56 19.37 5.38
N GLY A 67 -12.12 20.00 4.28
CA GLY A 67 -11.31 21.23 4.34
C GLY A 67 -9.86 21.07 4.79
N LEU A 68 -9.35 19.86 4.90
CA LEU A 68 -7.98 19.60 5.33
C LEU A 68 -7.05 19.46 4.14
N TRP A 69 -6.62 20.59 3.57
CA TRP A 69 -5.69 20.62 2.43
C TRP A 69 -4.32 20.03 2.83
N PRO A 70 -3.66 19.23 1.96
CA PRO A 70 -2.39 18.57 2.29
C PRO A 70 -1.28 19.52 2.76
N LYS A 71 -1.30 20.78 2.29
CA LYS A 71 -0.36 21.83 2.70
C LYS A 71 -0.56 22.29 4.15
N TYR A 72 -1.79 22.27 4.65
CA TYR A 72 -2.15 22.68 6.01
C TYR A 72 -1.89 21.57 7.03
N LEU A 73 -1.84 20.31 6.57
CA LEU A 73 -1.70 19.13 7.40
C LEU A 73 -0.34 19.02 8.13
N PHE A 74 0.73 19.55 7.53
CA PHE A 74 2.07 19.55 8.15
C PHE A 74 2.15 20.42 9.41
N ASP A 75 1.47 21.57 9.42
CA ASP A 75 1.42 22.46 10.59
C ASP A 75 0.35 22.04 11.60
N LEU A 76 -0.65 21.27 11.16
CA LEU A 76 -1.72 20.74 12.01
C LEU A 76 -1.18 19.73 13.04
N LEU A 77 -0.20 18.91 12.68
CA LEU A 77 0.31 17.84 13.56
C LEU A 77 0.79 18.37 14.92
N LYS A 78 1.48 19.52 14.93
CA LYS A 78 1.98 20.17 16.15
C LYS A 78 0.87 20.79 16.99
N ARG A 79 -0.19 21.26 16.34
CA ARG A 79 -1.36 21.87 17.00
C ARG A 79 -2.31 20.81 17.55
N TRP A 80 -2.43 19.68 16.86
CA TRP A 80 -3.24 18.52 17.24
C TRP A 80 -2.72 17.80 18.49
N ASP A 81 -1.38 17.72 18.65
CA ASP A 81 -0.76 17.08 19.82
C ASP A 81 -0.84 17.96 21.10
N SER A 82 -1.12 19.25 20.95
CA SER A 82 -1.28 20.18 22.07
C SER A 82 -2.69 20.13 22.66
N LYS A 83 -2.85 19.50 23.82
CA LYS A 83 -4.11 19.47 24.60
C LYS A 83 -4.65 20.85 25.02
N ALA A 84 -3.88 21.93 24.82
CA ALA A 84 -4.25 23.28 25.24
C ALA A 84 -4.99 24.10 24.17
N ILE A 85 -5.07 23.60 22.92
CA ILE A 85 -5.70 24.31 21.81
C ILE A 85 -7.03 23.63 21.50
N ASN A 86 -8.13 24.17 22.05
CA ASN A 86 -9.48 23.65 21.83
C ASN A 86 -10.10 24.15 20.51
N ASP A 87 -9.58 25.27 19.97
CA ASP A 87 -10.13 25.92 18.76
C ASP A 87 -9.27 25.62 17.53
N LEU A 88 -9.16 24.34 17.18
CA LEU A 88 -8.44 23.96 15.97
C LEU A 88 -9.28 24.34 14.75
N LEU A 89 -8.89 25.44 14.09
CA LEU A 89 -9.49 25.95 12.87
C LEU A 89 -9.11 25.08 11.67
N ASP A 90 -10.12 24.58 10.98
CA ASP A 90 -10.02 23.99 9.66
C ASP A 90 -9.70 25.06 8.59
N SER A 91 -9.26 24.68 7.38
CA SER A 91 -8.86 25.66 6.34
C SER A 91 -10.03 26.52 5.84
N PHE A 92 -11.27 26.08 6.03
CA PHE A 92 -12.47 26.88 5.77
C PHE A 92 -12.84 27.84 6.90
N GLY A 93 -12.06 27.90 7.99
CA GLY A 93 -12.33 28.77 9.13
C GLY A 93 -13.41 28.26 10.08
N HIS A 94 -13.82 26.99 9.95
CA HIS A 94 -14.70 26.32 10.91
C HIS A 94 -13.86 25.71 12.05
N GLY A 95 -14.24 25.96 13.30
CA GLY A 95 -13.60 25.35 14.48
C GLY A 95 -14.04 23.90 14.65
N LEU A 96 -13.09 22.97 14.80
CA LEU A 96 -13.37 21.53 14.87
C LEU A 96 -13.86 21.04 16.25
N MET A 97 -14.21 21.94 17.17
CA MET A 97 -14.80 21.59 18.47
C MET A 97 -15.94 22.56 18.82
N ASN A 98 -17.19 22.11 18.67
CA ASN A 98 -18.35 22.68 19.37
C ASN A 98 -18.82 21.66 20.40
N ILE A 99 -18.11 21.52 21.52
CA ILE A 99 -18.63 20.84 22.71
C ILE A 99 -18.22 21.66 23.94
N GLU A 100 -19.04 22.66 24.25
CA GLU A 100 -19.60 22.97 25.57
C GLU A 100 -20.24 24.37 25.53
N ASN A 101 -21.57 24.40 25.38
CA ASN A 101 -22.53 25.29 26.06
C ASN A 101 -23.97 25.06 25.53
N ASN A 102 -24.52 23.86 25.81
CA ASN A 102 -25.85 23.62 26.39
C ASN A 102 -26.00 22.13 26.70
#